data_AF-A0A1Y4BTM2-F1
#
_entry.id   AF-A0A1Y4BTM2-F1
#
_cell.length_a   1.000
_cell.length_b   1.000
_cell.length_c   1.000
_cell.angle_alpha   90.00
_cell.angle_beta   90.00
_cell.angle_gamma   90.00
#
_symmetry.space_group_name_H-M   'P 1'
#
loop_
_entity.id
_entity.type
_entity.pdbx_description
1 polymer ?
#
loop_
_entity_poly.entity_id
_entity_poly.type
_entity_poly.pdbx_seq_one_letter_code
_entity_poly.pdbx_strand_id
1 'polypeptide(L)'
;MYIKKYWGNFIGGSDDSLNLVAFLEDQKKEEIPLSEIFTKIGLDKQNWDFRQTVEYLEFTHSDGVEMDFHFAIDVVTDLAAILLECSVSGSVNLQDLDEYNTPARRIRITVTPEEHDAMNKALADFAQNPLEYDLSEMM
;
A
#
# COMPACT_ATOMS: atom_id res chain seq x y z
N MET A 1 -3.13 -17.87 3.92
CA MET A 1 -3.63 -16.48 3.99
C MET A 1 -4.40 -16.19 2.71
N TYR A 2 -5.47 -15.39 2.77
CA TYR A 2 -6.28 -15.06 1.59
C TYR A 2 -5.45 -14.24 0.56
N ILE A 3 -4.46 -13.48 1.05
CA ILE A 3 -3.50 -12.66 0.30
C ILE A 3 -2.65 -13.42 -0.71
N LYS A 4 -2.35 -14.70 -0.46
CA LYS A 4 -1.57 -15.53 -1.39
C LYS A 4 -2.24 -15.74 -2.74
N LYS A 5 -3.54 -15.44 -2.87
CA LYS A 5 -4.27 -15.49 -4.14
C LYS A 5 -3.87 -14.36 -5.10
N TYR A 6 -3.38 -13.23 -4.58
CA TYR A 6 -3.09 -12.03 -5.37
C TYR A 6 -1.66 -11.52 -5.18
N TRP A 7 -1.13 -11.55 -3.95
CA TRP A 7 0.20 -11.04 -3.65
C TRP A 7 1.31 -11.83 -4.36
N GLY A 8 2.21 -11.13 -5.05
CA GLY A 8 3.30 -11.68 -5.85
C GLY A 8 2.90 -12.28 -7.21
N ASN A 9 1.59 -12.34 -7.51
CA ASN A 9 1.10 -12.82 -8.82
C ASN A 9 0.44 -11.72 -9.64
N PHE A 10 -0.38 -10.87 -9.00
CA PHE A 10 -1.17 -9.82 -9.63
C PHE A 10 -1.01 -8.45 -8.97
N ILE A 11 -0.75 -8.45 -7.67
CA ILE A 11 -0.55 -7.27 -6.82
C ILE A 11 0.69 -7.55 -5.96
N GLY A 12 1.42 -6.54 -5.53
CA GLY A 12 2.64 -6.73 -4.77
C GLY A 12 3.83 -7.18 -5.63
N GLY A 13 5.03 -7.08 -5.04
CA GLY A 13 6.27 -7.55 -5.64
C GLY A 13 7.02 -6.53 -6.50
N SER A 14 6.54 -5.28 -6.56
CA SER A 14 7.35 -4.15 -7.05
C SER A 14 8.28 -3.65 -5.95
N ASP A 15 9.23 -2.77 -6.31
CA ASP A 15 10.07 -2.09 -5.33
C ASP A 15 9.22 -1.24 -4.36
N ASP A 16 8.17 -0.58 -4.86
CA ASP A 16 7.19 0.15 -4.05
C ASP A 16 6.47 -0.79 -3.06
N SER A 17 6.14 -2.02 -3.47
CA SER A 17 5.54 -3.02 -2.57
C SER A 17 6.48 -3.40 -1.43
N LEU A 18 7.77 -3.58 -1.73
CA LEU A 18 8.78 -3.92 -0.73
C LEU A 18 9.01 -2.74 0.24
N ASN A 19 9.05 -1.51 -0.28
CA ASN A 19 9.12 -0.30 0.52
C ASN A 19 7.89 -0.15 1.42
N LEU A 20 6.69 -0.53 0.95
CA LEU A 20 5.48 -0.51 1.77
C LEU A 20 5.57 -1.53 2.91
N VAL A 21 6.07 -2.73 2.65
CA VAL A 21 6.25 -3.75 3.69
C VAL A 21 7.28 -3.29 4.73
N ALA A 22 8.42 -2.72 4.29
CA ALA A 22 9.42 -2.14 5.16
C ALA A 22 8.85 -1.00 6.03
N PHE A 23 8.05 -0.10 5.42
CA PHE A 23 7.34 0.95 6.13
C PHE A 23 6.42 0.39 7.23
N LEU A 24 5.59 -0.61 6.90
CA LEU A 24 4.64 -1.22 7.83
C LEU A 24 5.34 -1.94 8.99
N GLU A 25 6.47 -2.60 8.71
CA GLU A 25 7.34 -3.20 9.71
C GLU A 25 7.88 -2.13 10.66
N ASP A 26 8.40 -1.03 10.13
CA ASP A 26 9.05 0.00 10.93
C ASP A 26 8.11 0.77 11.87
N GLN A 27 6.80 0.74 11.59
CA GLN A 27 5.81 1.39 12.45
C GLN A 27 5.74 0.79 13.87
N LYS A 28 6.20 -0.46 14.05
CA LYS A 28 6.22 -1.15 15.36
C LYS A 28 4.87 -1.14 16.12
N LYS A 29 3.75 -1.01 15.36
CA LYS A 29 2.35 -1.10 15.82
C LYS A 29 1.59 -2.32 15.28
N GLU A 30 0.71 -2.91 16.09
CA GLU A 30 -0.16 -4.01 15.67
C GLU A 30 -1.38 -3.53 14.87
N GLU A 31 -1.93 -2.36 15.20
CA GLU A 31 -3.00 -1.71 14.44
C GLU A 31 -2.52 -0.37 13.89
N ILE A 32 -2.76 -0.12 12.60
CA ILE A 32 -2.31 1.08 11.90
C ILE A 32 -3.50 1.65 11.11
N PRO A 33 -3.97 2.87 11.39
CA PRO A 33 -5.00 3.51 10.59
C PRO A 33 -4.53 3.80 9.16
N LEU A 34 -5.41 3.62 8.16
CA LEU A 34 -5.09 3.94 6.77
C LEU A 34 -4.66 5.39 6.58
N SER A 35 -5.35 6.33 7.25
CA SER A 35 -4.97 7.75 7.27
C SER A 35 -3.58 8.00 7.86
N GLU A 36 -3.16 7.22 8.86
CA GLU A 36 -1.80 7.32 9.41
C GLU A 36 -0.76 6.89 8.37
N ILE A 37 -1.04 5.82 7.62
CA ILE A 37 -0.19 5.39 6.50
C ILE A 37 -0.11 6.52 5.48
N PHE A 38 -1.26 7.02 5.01
CA PHE A 38 -1.34 8.04 3.98
C PHE A 38 -0.51 9.27 4.31
N THR A 39 -0.68 9.83 5.52
CA THR A 39 0.08 11.01 5.95
C THR A 39 1.57 10.74 6.08
N LYS A 40 1.97 9.55 6.54
CA LYS A 40 3.39 9.23 6.74
C LYS A 40 4.18 9.05 5.46
N ILE A 41 3.54 8.58 4.39
CA ILE A 41 4.18 8.37 3.09
C ILE A 41 3.83 9.44 2.05
N GLY A 42 3.00 10.42 2.43
CA GLY A 42 2.59 11.55 1.57
C GLY A 42 1.43 11.27 0.61
N LEU A 43 0.77 10.11 0.69
CA LEU A 43 -0.39 9.78 -0.16
C LEU A 43 -1.61 10.68 0.11
N ASP A 44 -1.72 11.26 1.30
CA ASP A 44 -2.81 12.20 1.62
C ASP A 44 -2.81 13.44 0.72
N LYS A 45 -1.63 13.84 0.22
CA LYS A 45 -1.47 14.96 -0.72
C LYS A 45 -2.07 14.71 -2.10
N GLN A 46 -2.28 13.45 -2.46
CA GLN A 46 -2.95 13.05 -3.71
C GLN A 46 -4.44 13.42 -3.70
N ASN A 47 -5.02 13.76 -2.54
CA ASN A 47 -6.43 14.14 -2.39
C ASN A 47 -7.42 13.13 -3.01
N TRP A 48 -7.11 11.83 -2.90
CA TRP A 48 -7.87 10.72 -3.49
C TRP A 48 -7.94 10.72 -5.03
N ASP A 49 -7.02 11.44 -5.70
CA ASP A 49 -6.77 11.33 -7.13
C ASP A 49 -5.37 10.74 -7.34
N PHE A 50 -5.32 9.48 -7.78
CA PHE A 50 -4.08 8.72 -7.93
C PHE A 50 -3.70 8.49 -9.39
N ARG A 51 -4.32 9.21 -10.33
CA ARG A 51 -3.97 9.13 -11.76
C ARG A 51 -2.57 9.66 -12.03
N GLN A 52 -2.11 10.59 -11.20
CA GLN A 52 -0.79 11.18 -11.28
C GLN A 52 -0.23 11.24 -9.88
N THR A 53 1.00 10.78 -9.71
CA THR A 53 1.72 10.87 -8.44
C THR A 53 2.16 12.31 -8.27
N VAL A 54 1.35 13.09 -7.55
CA VAL A 54 1.72 14.47 -7.22
C VAL A 54 2.67 14.47 -6.02
N GLU A 55 3.82 15.11 -6.19
CA GLU A 55 4.91 15.16 -5.21
C GLU A 55 5.63 13.82 -4.94
N TYR A 56 6.80 13.92 -4.32
CA TYR A 56 7.60 12.78 -3.93
C TYR A 56 6.93 12.05 -2.76
N LEU A 57 6.65 10.76 -2.95
CA LEU A 57 6.14 9.87 -1.92
C LEU A 57 7.34 9.16 -1.29
N GLU A 58 7.54 9.30 0.00
CA GLU A 58 8.71 8.75 0.68
C GLU A 58 8.45 8.49 2.15
N PHE A 59 9.31 7.68 2.76
CA PHE A 59 9.52 7.67 4.20
C PHE A 59 10.98 7.43 4.53
N THR A 60 11.42 7.91 5.70
CA THR A 60 12.73 7.55 6.25
C THR A 60 12.55 6.42 7.26
N HIS A 61 13.13 5.26 6.96
CA HIS A 61 13.14 4.10 7.84
C HIS A 61 13.95 4.39 9.12
N SER A 62 13.65 3.70 10.23
CA SER A 62 14.30 3.99 11.53
C SER A 62 15.81 3.75 11.59
N ASP A 63 16.40 3.09 10.59
CA ASP A 63 17.86 2.98 10.41
C ASP A 63 18.49 4.16 9.63
N GLY A 64 17.66 5.09 9.17
CA GLY A 64 18.07 6.31 8.46
C GLY A 64 18.06 6.19 6.93
N VAL A 65 17.63 5.07 6.36
CA VAL A 65 17.49 4.90 4.91
C VAL A 65 16.21 5.59 4.43
N GLU A 66 16.32 6.44 3.42
CA GLU A 66 15.18 7.01 2.69
C GLU A 66 14.69 6.01 1.66
N MET A 67 13.38 5.78 1.65
CA MET A 67 12.69 4.88 0.73
C MET A 67 11.55 5.64 0.07
N ASP A 68 11.43 5.51 -1.24
CA ASP A 68 10.45 6.22 -2.04
C ASP A 68 9.41 5.30 -2.67
N PHE A 69 8.31 5.89 -3.09
CA PHE A 69 7.27 5.23 -3.88
C PHE A 69 7.12 5.96 -5.20
N HIS A 70 7.24 5.21 -6.30
CA HIS A 70 7.22 5.77 -7.64
C HIS A 70 5.80 6.11 -8.09
N PHE A 71 4.85 5.21 -7.83
CA PHE A 71 3.46 5.38 -8.28
C PHE A 71 2.48 5.30 -7.13
N ALA A 72 1.71 6.37 -6.94
CA ALA A 72 0.66 6.43 -5.93
C ALA A 72 -0.34 5.28 -6.10
N ILE A 73 -0.72 4.97 -7.34
CA ILE A 73 -1.68 3.90 -7.62
C ILE A 73 -1.14 2.51 -7.26
N ASP A 74 0.15 2.24 -7.43
CA ASP A 74 0.76 0.96 -7.06
C ASP A 74 0.60 0.74 -5.55
N VAL A 75 0.98 1.73 -4.74
CA VAL A 75 0.83 1.68 -3.28
C VAL A 75 -0.64 1.51 -2.88
N VAL A 76 -1.56 2.19 -3.55
CA VAL A 76 -3.01 2.07 -3.29
C VAL A 76 -3.53 0.67 -3.60
N THR A 77 -3.09 0.04 -4.70
CA THR A 77 -3.48 -1.34 -5.03
C THR A 77 -2.93 -2.36 -4.04
N ASP A 78 -1.69 -2.17 -3.57
CA ASP A 78 -1.07 -3.00 -2.54
C ASP A 78 -1.78 -2.86 -1.19
N LEU A 79 -2.11 -1.63 -0.78
CA LEU A 79 -2.89 -1.38 0.44
C LEU A 79 -4.28 -2.01 0.35
N ALA A 80 -4.94 -1.99 -0.81
CA ALA A 80 -6.22 -2.64 -1.01
C ALA A 80 -6.14 -4.16 -0.81
N ALA A 81 -5.10 -4.80 -1.34
CA ALA A 81 -4.79 -6.20 -1.14
C ALA A 81 -4.60 -6.55 0.36
N ILE A 82 -3.86 -5.72 1.09
CA ILE A 82 -3.60 -5.89 2.53
C ILE A 82 -4.88 -5.66 3.35
N LEU A 83 -5.66 -4.63 3.03
CA LEU A 83 -6.96 -4.34 3.67
C LEU A 83 -7.94 -5.51 3.49
N LEU A 84 -7.97 -6.11 2.30
CA LEU A 84 -8.80 -7.28 2.02
C LEU A 84 -8.38 -8.50 2.86
N GLU A 85 -7.06 -8.72 3.03
CA GLU A 85 -6.56 -9.76 3.94
C GLU A 85 -6.98 -9.47 5.39
N CYS A 86 -6.83 -8.23 5.85
CA CYS A 86 -7.24 -7.83 7.19
C CYS A 86 -8.75 -8.01 7.41
N SER A 87 -9.57 -7.77 6.38
CA SER A 87 -11.03 -7.96 6.43
C SER A 87 -11.43 -9.45 6.50
N VAL A 88 -10.77 -10.31 5.71
CA VAL A 88 -11.09 -11.75 5.66
C VAL A 88 -10.48 -12.55 6.81
N SER A 89 -9.22 -12.26 7.16
CA SER A 89 -8.42 -13.03 8.13
C SER A 89 -8.23 -12.32 9.47
N GLY A 90 -8.69 -11.07 9.61
CA GLY A 90 -8.50 -10.23 10.80
C GLY A 90 -7.14 -9.53 10.90
N SER A 91 -6.12 -10.02 10.20
CA SER A 91 -4.76 -9.46 10.18
C SER A 91 -3.99 -9.98 8.97
N VAL A 92 -2.89 -9.32 8.63
CA VAL A 92 -1.88 -9.79 7.68
C VAL A 92 -0.57 -10.08 8.43
N ASN A 93 0.10 -11.17 8.08
CA ASN A 93 1.48 -11.44 8.50
C ASN A 93 2.45 -10.84 7.47
N LEU A 94 3.30 -9.91 7.88
CA LEU A 94 4.21 -9.18 6.99
C LEU A 94 5.23 -10.10 6.29
N GLN A 95 5.66 -11.18 6.94
CA GLN A 95 6.52 -12.19 6.30
C GLN A 95 5.86 -12.89 5.11
N ASP A 96 4.53 -12.96 5.05
CA ASP A 96 3.84 -13.51 3.87
C ASP A 96 3.84 -12.52 2.68
N LEU A 97 4.23 -11.25 2.91
CA LEU A 97 4.36 -10.21 1.88
C LEU A 97 5.80 -10.09 1.37
N ASP A 98 6.78 -10.33 2.24
CA ASP A 98 8.21 -10.41 1.93
C ASP A 98 8.88 -11.49 2.81
N GLU A 99 9.01 -12.69 2.25
CA GLU A 99 9.46 -13.89 2.98
C GLU A 99 10.93 -13.81 3.42
N TYR A 100 11.74 -13.05 2.70
CA TYR A 100 13.20 -13.07 2.85
C TYR A 100 13.74 -11.97 3.75
N ASN A 101 13.14 -10.78 3.73
CA ASN A 101 13.69 -9.62 4.45
C ASN A 101 12.84 -9.17 5.63
N THR A 102 11.60 -9.67 5.76
CA THR A 102 10.66 -9.20 6.79
C THR A 102 10.36 -10.27 7.84
N PRO A 103 10.51 -9.98 9.16
CA PRO A 103 10.21 -10.94 10.21
C PRO A 103 8.71 -11.24 10.31
N ALA A 104 8.39 -12.42 10.87
CA ALA A 104 7.02 -12.83 11.14
C ALA A 104 6.35 -11.87 12.14
N ARG A 105 5.42 -11.06 11.66
CA ARG A 105 4.71 -10.06 12.46
C ARG A 105 3.33 -9.82 11.90
N ARG A 106 2.32 -9.93 12.76
CA ARG A 106 0.92 -9.69 12.37
C ARG A 106 0.55 -8.25 12.65
N ILE A 107 -0.03 -7.61 11.65
CA ILE A 107 -0.62 -6.27 11.77
C ILE A 107 -2.03 -6.27 11.20
N ARG A 108 -2.79 -5.23 11.54
CA ARG A 108 -4.10 -4.95 10.99
C ARG A 108 -4.15 -3.49 10.57
N ILE A 109 -4.47 -3.26 9.30
CA ILE A 109 -4.80 -1.91 8.84
C ILE A 109 -6.28 -1.65 9.16
N THR A 110 -6.57 -0.52 9.79
CA THR A 110 -7.95 -0.09 10.08
C THR A 110 -8.36 1.03 9.12
N VAL A 111 -9.63 1.02 8.72
CA VAL A 111 -10.16 1.93 7.71
C VAL A 111 -11.55 2.40 8.14
N THR A 112 -11.87 3.67 7.91
CA THR A 112 -13.24 4.19 8.11
C THR A 112 -14.15 3.80 6.94
N PRO A 113 -15.48 3.87 7.09
CA PRO A 113 -16.40 3.67 5.96
C PRO A 113 -16.11 4.63 4.79
N GLU A 114 -15.80 5.89 5.08
CA GLU A 114 -15.51 6.91 4.07
C GLU A 114 -14.22 6.62 3.32
N GLU A 115 -13.16 6.24 4.03
CA GLU A 115 -11.89 5.82 3.44
C GLU A 115 -12.07 4.56 2.57
N HIS A 116 -12.88 3.60 3.03
CA HIS A 116 -13.17 2.37 2.28
C HIS A 116 -13.92 2.67 0.97
N ASP A 117 -14.91 3.56 1.00
CA ASP A 117 -15.65 3.98 -0.20
C ASP A 117 -14.74 4.76 -1.17
N ALA A 118 -13.84 5.60 -0.65
CA ALA A 118 -12.88 6.32 -1.46
C ALA A 118 -11.85 5.39 -2.12
N MET A 119 -11.33 4.38 -1.40
CA MET A 119 -10.48 3.32 -1.95
C MET A 119 -11.18 2.58 -3.09
N ASN A 120 -12.44 2.16 -2.90
CA ASN A 120 -13.20 1.47 -3.94
C ASN A 120 -13.40 2.33 -5.19
N LYS A 121 -13.66 3.62 -5.01
CA LYS A 121 -13.80 4.56 -6.13
C LYS A 121 -12.48 4.71 -6.91
N ALA A 122 -11.35 4.86 -6.21
CA ALA A 122 -10.03 4.95 -6.83
C ALA A 122 -9.68 3.68 -7.63
N LEU A 123 -9.90 2.51 -7.05
CA LEU A 123 -9.62 1.22 -7.72
C LEU A 123 -10.54 0.99 -8.92
N ALA A 124 -11.82 1.39 -8.82
CA ALA A 124 -12.75 1.29 -9.93
C ALA A 124 -12.37 2.22 -11.10
N ASP A 125 -11.88 3.42 -10.80
CA ASP A 125 -11.35 4.34 -11.82
C ASP A 125 -10.11 3.76 -12.50
N PHE A 126 -9.16 3.22 -11.74
CA PHE A 126 -7.96 2.58 -12.29
C PHE A 126 -8.29 1.39 -13.20
N ALA A 127 -9.23 0.54 -12.78
CA ALA A 127 -9.66 -0.60 -13.57
C ALA A 127 -10.34 -0.19 -14.89
N GLN A 128 -10.99 0.97 -14.93
CA GLN A 128 -11.68 1.47 -16.13
C GLN A 128 -10.76 2.27 -17.05
N ASN A 129 -9.85 3.05 -16.47
CA ASN A 129 -9.04 4.04 -17.17
C ASN A 129 -7.53 3.84 -16.92
N PRO A 130 -6.95 2.62 -17.03
CA PRO A 130 -5.57 2.37 -16.61
C PRO A 130 -4.52 3.14 -17.42
N LEU A 131 -4.83 3.55 -18.65
CA LEU A 131 -3.95 4.36 -19.52
C LEU A 131 -3.96 5.85 -19.19
N GLU A 132 -4.83 6.30 -18.27
CA GLU A 132 -4.85 7.68 -17.78
C GLU A 132 -3.96 7.85 -16.54
N TYR A 133 -3.31 6.77 -16.10
CA TYR A 133 -2.40 6.76 -14.95
C TYR A 133 -0.95 6.93 -15.41
N ASP A 134 -0.17 7.68 -14.65
CA ASP A 134 1.28 7.86 -14.82
C ASP A 134 2.05 6.54 -14.86
N LEU A 135 1.54 5.49 -14.20
CA LEU A 135 2.03 4.12 -14.31
C LEU A 135 2.14 3.64 -15.78
N SER A 136 1.23 4.07 -16.65
CA SER A 136 1.24 3.70 -18.07
C SER A 136 2.31 4.42 -18.90
N GLU A 137 2.91 5.47 -18.34
CA GLU A 137 3.98 6.26 -18.97
C GLU A 137 5.38 5.66 -18.72
N MET A 138 5.47 4.56 -17.95
CA MET A 138 6.66 3.73 -17.83
C MET A 138 7.01 3.04 -19.17
N MET A 139 7.61 3.78 -20.09
CA MET A 139 8.30 3.25 -21.27
C MET A 139 9.82 3.30 -21.12
#